data_AF-A0A3N5NM01-F1
#
_entry.id   AF-A0A3N5NM01-F1
#
_cell.length_a   1.000
_cell.length_b   1.000
_cell.length_c   1.000
_cell.angle_alpha   90.00
_cell.angle_beta   90.00
_cell.angle_gamma   90.00
#
_symmetry.space_group_name_H-M   'P 1'
#
loop_
_entity.id
_entity.type
_entity.pdbx_description
1 polymer ?
#
loop_
_entity_poly.entity_id
_entity_poly.type
_entity_poly.pdbx_seq_one_letter_code
_entity_poly.pdbx_strand_id
1 'polypeptide(L)'
;MMTRRIFASAYVVTVAVLGGAMVGAQRQGGPVADVAISGELRQWHKVTLTLSGPPADEVSPAPNPFMDYRMMVTFAHESGTPTYAVPGYFAGDGDAANSSVTSGNKWRAHLAPDKTGRWTYRISFVS
;
A
#
# COMPACT_ATOMS: atom_id res chain seq x y z
N MET A 1 -21.05 30.16 2.05
CA MET A 1 -22.49 29.87 1.90
C MET A 1 -22.64 28.85 0.78
N MET A 2 -23.12 27.64 1.13
CA MET A 2 -23.32 26.40 0.34
C MET A 2 -22.05 25.79 -0.33
N THR A 3 -21.41 24.71 0.14
CA THR A 3 -21.80 23.39 0.68
C THR A 3 -22.34 22.38 -0.35
N ARG A 4 -21.47 21.43 -0.75
CA ARG A 4 -21.72 20.01 -1.13
C ARG A 4 -20.37 19.38 -1.57
N ARG A 5 -19.65 18.67 -0.69
CA ARG A 5 -19.60 17.20 -0.49
C ARG A 5 -19.32 16.38 -1.77
N ILE A 6 -18.03 16.15 -2.06
CA ILE A 6 -17.53 14.97 -2.79
C ILE A 6 -16.33 14.47 -1.99
N PHE A 7 -16.43 13.27 -1.41
CA PHE A 7 -15.35 12.61 -0.68
C PHE A 7 -14.42 11.94 -1.71
N ALA A 8 -13.17 12.43 -1.83
CA ALA A 8 -12.08 11.63 -2.36
C ALA A 8 -11.32 11.08 -1.14
N SER A 9 -11.38 9.76 -0.94
CA SER A 9 -10.69 9.07 0.15
C SER A 9 -9.18 9.22 0.03
N ALA A 10 -8.60 10.15 0.79
CA ALA A 10 -7.17 10.17 1.08
C ALA A 10 -6.95 9.43 2.41
N TYR A 11 -6.53 8.17 2.36
CA TYR A 11 -6.14 7.44 3.56
C TYR A 11 -4.70 7.82 3.96
N VAL A 12 -4.57 8.61 5.03
CA VAL A 12 -3.28 8.89 5.68
C VAL A 12 -3.12 7.91 6.85
N VAL A 13 -2.43 6.78 6.63
CA VAL A 13 -2.04 5.89 7.73
C VAL A 13 -0.78 6.46 8.39
N THR A 14 -0.88 6.85 9.66
CA THR A 14 0.30 7.19 10.48
C THR A 14 0.39 6.12 11.55
N VAL A 15 1.43 5.27 11.52
CA VAL A 15 1.68 4.31 12.60
C VAL A 15 2.73 4.89 13.54
N ALA A 16 2.32 5.03 14.79
CA ALA A 16 3.12 5.48 15.92
C ALA A 16 4.10 4.38 16.37
N VAL A 17 5.24 4.83 16.90
CA VAL A 17 6.31 4.02 17.47
C VAL A 17 5.87 3.49 18.84
N LEU A 18 6.15 2.22 19.12
CA LEU A 18 5.87 1.55 20.40
C LEU A 18 6.77 2.10 21.53
N GLY A 19 6.13 2.56 22.60
CA GLY A 19 6.74 2.79 23.91
C GLY A 19 5.75 3.40 24.91
N GLY A 20 5.09 2.55 25.73
CA GLY A 20 4.42 2.95 26.98
C GLY A 20 2.91 3.29 26.92
N ALA A 21 2.10 2.35 27.43
CA ALA A 21 0.77 2.46 28.05
C ALA A 21 -0.31 3.46 27.56
N MET A 22 -1.45 2.87 27.15
CA MET A 22 -2.86 3.29 27.34
C MET A 22 -3.36 4.57 26.64
N VAL A 23 -4.18 4.42 25.58
CA VAL A 23 -5.60 4.85 25.47
C VAL A 23 -6.15 4.22 24.18
N GLY A 24 -7.30 3.54 24.28
CA GLY A 24 -7.96 2.90 23.15
C GLY A 24 -8.41 3.92 22.09
N ALA A 25 -7.76 3.90 20.94
CA ALA A 25 -8.24 4.53 19.72
C ALA A 25 -9.08 3.50 18.95
N GLN A 26 -10.40 3.64 19.07
CA GLN A 26 -11.39 2.80 18.40
C GLN A 26 -11.21 2.87 16.88
N ARG A 27 -10.89 1.72 16.26
CA ARG A 27 -10.79 1.56 14.81
C ARG A 27 -12.19 1.68 14.18
N GLN A 28 -12.42 2.72 13.40
CA GLN A 28 -13.54 2.83 12.46
C GLN A 28 -12.92 2.98 11.06
N GLY A 29 -13.21 2.21 10.02
CA GLY A 29 -14.11 1.09 9.77
C GLY A 29 -13.87 0.62 8.33
N GLY A 30 -14.04 -0.67 8.07
CA GLY A 30 -13.73 -1.36 6.81
C GLY A 30 -12.83 -2.59 7.05
N PRO A 31 -12.92 -3.68 6.25
CA PRO A 31 -12.05 -4.83 6.40
C PRO A 31 -10.60 -4.34 6.33
N VAL A 32 -9.82 -4.67 7.35
CA VAL A 32 -8.42 -4.25 7.46
C VAL A 32 -7.69 -4.84 6.27
N ALA A 33 -7.35 -4.01 5.27
CA ALA A 33 -6.51 -4.44 4.18
C ALA A 33 -5.16 -4.85 4.77
N ASP A 34 -4.88 -6.15 4.72
CA ASP A 34 -3.68 -6.71 5.31
C ASP A 34 -2.45 -6.29 4.50
N VAL A 35 -1.41 -5.83 5.19
CA VAL A 35 -0.17 -5.34 4.56
C VAL A 35 1.00 -6.19 5.05
N ALA A 36 1.69 -6.82 4.10
CA ALA A 36 2.90 -7.59 4.34
C ALA A 36 4.12 -6.88 3.75
N ILE A 37 5.22 -6.82 4.51
CA ILE A 37 6.52 -6.37 4.04
C ILE A 37 7.44 -7.59 3.94
N SER A 38 8.10 -7.76 2.79
CA SER A 38 9.05 -8.86 2.57
C SER A 38 10.28 -8.38 1.80
N GLY A 39 11.29 -9.25 1.73
CA GLY A 39 12.60 -8.95 1.14
C GLY A 39 13.68 -8.78 2.22
N GLU A 40 14.90 -8.53 1.76
CA GLU A 40 16.03 -8.30 2.64
C GLU A 40 16.04 -6.83 3.07
N LEU A 41 15.83 -6.55 4.36
CA LEU A 41 15.73 -5.20 4.91
C LEU A 41 17.12 -4.54 5.02
N ARG A 42 17.78 -4.37 3.87
CA ARG A 42 19.12 -3.78 3.72
C ARG A 42 19.08 -2.65 2.70
N GLN A 43 20.05 -1.76 2.83
CA GLN A 43 20.27 -0.69 1.86
C GLN A 43 20.46 -1.27 0.46
N TRP A 44 19.83 -0.65 -0.53
CA TRP A 44 19.82 -1.01 -1.95
C TRP A 44 19.26 -2.41 -2.29
N HIS A 45 18.68 -3.12 -1.32
CA HIS A 45 18.00 -4.40 -1.55
C HIS A 45 16.50 -4.17 -1.70
N LYS A 46 15.87 -5.01 -2.52
CA LYS A 46 14.43 -4.90 -2.80
C LYS A 46 13.62 -5.23 -1.54
N VAL A 47 12.83 -4.27 -1.11
CA VAL A 47 11.75 -4.40 -0.14
C VAL A 47 10.43 -4.38 -0.90
N THR A 48 9.60 -5.40 -0.71
CA THR A 48 8.27 -5.53 -1.30
C THR A 48 7.21 -5.21 -0.27
N LEU A 49 6.38 -4.21 -0.52
CA LEU A 49 5.13 -4.01 0.18
C LEU A 49 4.02 -4.72 -0.61
N THR A 50 3.28 -5.61 0.04
CA THR A 50 2.09 -6.26 -0.52
C THR A 50 0.86 -5.85 0.27
N LEU A 51 -0.11 -5.24 -0.40
CA LEU A 51 -1.44 -4.94 0.13
C LEU A 51 -2.43 -6.01 -0.34
N SER A 52 -3.20 -6.57 0.59
CA SER A 52 -4.41 -7.34 0.28
C SER A 52 -5.57 -6.35 0.07
N GLY A 53 -5.71 -5.89 -1.17
CA GLY A 53 -6.66 -4.85 -1.58
C GLY A 53 -7.97 -5.43 -2.15
N PRO A 54 -8.73 -4.62 -2.92
CA PRO A 54 -9.90 -5.12 -3.64
C PRO A 54 -9.52 -6.31 -4.53
N PRO A 55 -10.35 -7.36 -4.60
CA PRO A 55 -10.17 -8.42 -5.57
C PRO A 55 -10.38 -7.86 -6.99
N ALA A 56 -9.56 -8.32 -7.93
CA ALA A 56 -9.66 -7.95 -9.33
C ALA A 56 -9.28 -9.14 -10.22
N ASP A 57 -9.60 -9.02 -11.50
CA ASP A 57 -9.24 -9.98 -12.55
C ASP A 57 -8.67 -9.22 -13.74
N GLU A 58 -7.51 -9.66 -14.23
CA GLU A 58 -6.81 -9.11 -15.39
C GLU A 58 -7.69 -9.03 -16.63
N VAL A 59 -8.62 -9.97 -16.81
CA VAL A 59 -9.52 -10.03 -17.97
C VAL A 59 -10.86 -9.34 -17.74
N SER A 60 -11.08 -8.76 -16.55
CA SER A 60 -12.32 -8.02 -16.26
C SER A 60 -12.45 -6.81 -17.19
N PRO A 61 -13.60 -6.63 -17.86
CA PRO A 61 -13.83 -5.46 -18.70
C PRO A 61 -14.05 -4.19 -17.87
N ALA A 62 -14.58 -4.31 -16.65
CA ALA A 62 -14.72 -3.22 -15.67
C ALA A 62 -15.12 -3.79 -14.28
N PRO A 63 -14.49 -3.35 -13.18
CA PRO A 63 -13.26 -2.57 -13.16
C PRO A 63 -12.07 -3.43 -13.57
N ASN A 64 -11.17 -2.89 -14.38
CA ASN A 64 -9.92 -3.52 -14.80
C ASN A 64 -8.78 -3.10 -13.85
N PRO A 65 -8.01 -4.04 -13.27
CA PRO A 65 -6.95 -3.73 -12.30
C PRO A 65 -5.84 -2.82 -12.84
N PHE A 66 -5.63 -2.80 -14.15
CA PHE A 66 -4.56 -2.03 -14.79
C PHE A 66 -5.01 -0.65 -15.28
N MET A 67 -6.32 -0.46 -15.49
CA MET A 67 -6.87 0.78 -16.06
C MET A 67 -7.60 1.62 -15.03
N ASP A 68 -8.36 0.98 -14.14
CA ASP A 68 -9.33 1.67 -13.27
C ASP A 68 -8.80 1.86 -11.85
N TYR A 69 -7.73 1.16 -11.48
CA TYR A 69 -7.14 1.25 -10.15
C TYR A 69 -5.79 1.96 -10.17
N ARG A 70 -5.57 2.77 -9.14
CA ARG A 70 -4.26 3.40 -8.88
C ARG A 70 -3.84 3.25 -7.43
N MET A 71 -2.79 2.48 -7.22
CA MET A 71 -2.06 2.40 -5.96
C MET A 71 -0.82 3.29 -6.01
N MET A 72 -0.63 4.12 -4.98
CA MET A 72 0.60 4.87 -4.74
C MET A 72 1.07 4.61 -3.32
N VAL A 73 2.36 4.33 -3.14
CA VAL A 73 2.97 4.15 -1.83
C VAL A 73 4.02 5.23 -1.62
N THR A 74 3.83 6.05 -0.59
CA THR A 74 4.81 7.02 -0.16
C THR A 74 5.67 6.41 0.94
N PHE A 75 6.95 6.19 0.67
CA PHE A 75 7.94 5.77 1.66
C PHE A 75 8.71 7.00 2.18
N ALA A 76 8.89 7.11 3.49
CA ALA A 76 9.60 8.22 4.11
C ALA A 76 10.60 7.72 5.15
N HIS A 77 11.85 8.18 5.03
CA HIS A 77 12.90 7.89 6.00
C HIS A 77 12.68 8.69 7.30
N GLU A 78 13.02 8.11 8.45
CA GLU A 78 12.79 8.75 9.75
C GLU A 78 13.58 10.05 9.96
N SER A 79 14.65 10.28 9.20
CA SER A 79 15.38 11.57 9.21
C SER A 79 14.63 12.71 8.48
N GLY A 80 13.41 12.47 7.98
CA GLY A 80 12.60 13.44 7.23
C GLY A 80 12.91 13.53 5.73
N THR A 81 14.01 12.93 5.28
CA THR A 81 14.41 12.86 3.86
C THR A 81 15.33 11.65 3.63
N PRO A 82 15.20 10.92 2.50
CA PRO A 82 14.31 11.20 1.38
C PRO A 82 12.87 10.71 1.60
N THR A 83 11.96 11.17 0.75
CA THR A 83 10.59 10.67 0.60
C THR A 83 10.38 10.25 -0.85
N TYR A 84 9.88 9.03 -1.05
CA TYR A 84 9.67 8.44 -2.37
C TYR A 84 8.20 8.10 -2.58
N ALA A 85 7.60 8.60 -3.66
CA ALA A 85 6.27 8.20 -4.10
C ALA A 85 6.42 7.13 -5.21
N VAL A 86 6.05 5.90 -4.88
CA VAL A 86 6.24 4.72 -5.74
C VAL A 86 4.87 4.21 -6.20
N PRO A 87 4.62 4.10 -7.52
CA PRO A 87 3.44 3.45 -8.05
C PRO A 87 3.39 1.96 -7.65
N GLY A 88 2.22 1.50 -7.24
CA GLY A 88 1.94 0.07 -7.05
C GLY A 88 1.26 -0.54 -8.28
N TYR A 89 1.21 -1.87 -8.33
CA TYR A 89 0.59 -2.63 -9.43
C TYR A 89 -0.19 -3.84 -8.91
N PHE A 90 -1.16 -4.32 -9.70
CA PHE A 90 -1.89 -5.55 -9.42
C PHE A 90 -1.01 -6.77 -9.65
N ALA A 91 -1.04 -7.73 -8.72
CA ALA A 91 -0.16 -8.88 -8.70
C ALA A 91 -0.90 -10.22 -8.55
N GLY A 92 -2.20 -10.26 -8.88
CA GLY A 92 -3.00 -11.48 -8.79
C GLY A 92 -3.04 -12.05 -7.38
N ASP A 93 -2.65 -13.31 -7.23
CA ASP A 93 -2.46 -14.02 -5.95
C ASP A 93 -1.11 -13.75 -5.27
N GLY A 94 -0.22 -13.01 -5.93
CA GLY A 94 1.16 -12.74 -5.50
C GLY A 94 2.19 -13.75 -6.02
N ASP A 95 1.77 -14.78 -6.74
CA ASP A 95 2.62 -15.79 -7.37
C ASP A 95 2.18 -16.13 -8.80
N ALA A 96 1.50 -15.19 -9.47
CA ALA A 96 0.94 -15.35 -10.81
C ALA A 96 1.95 -15.86 -11.86
N ALA A 97 3.23 -15.56 -11.69
CA ALA A 97 4.30 -16.08 -12.55
C ALA A 97 4.42 -17.62 -12.52
N ASN A 98 4.04 -18.25 -11.41
CA ASN A 98 4.06 -19.71 -11.23
C ASN A 98 2.65 -20.31 -11.26
N SER A 99 1.64 -19.59 -10.78
CA SER A 99 0.27 -20.10 -10.71
C SER A 99 -0.56 -19.87 -11.97
N SER A 100 -0.11 -18.97 -12.86
CA SER A 100 -0.84 -18.57 -14.08
C SER A 100 -2.26 -18.05 -13.82
N VAL A 101 -2.55 -17.56 -12.60
CA VAL A 101 -3.87 -16.99 -12.28
C VAL A 101 -4.01 -15.58 -12.84
N THR A 102 -5.22 -15.25 -13.32
CA THR A 102 -5.57 -13.90 -13.78
C THR A 102 -6.29 -13.10 -12.70
N SER A 103 -6.67 -13.71 -11.58
CA SER A 103 -7.45 -13.06 -10.54
C SER A 103 -6.78 -13.17 -9.19
N GLY A 104 -7.13 -12.23 -8.30
CA GLY A 104 -6.62 -12.20 -6.94
C GLY A 104 -6.79 -10.83 -6.31
N ASN A 105 -6.08 -10.58 -5.22
CA ASN A 105 -6.24 -9.38 -4.42
C ASN A 105 -4.91 -8.78 -3.93
N LYS A 106 -3.79 -9.22 -4.49
CA LYS A 106 -2.48 -8.73 -4.10
C LYS A 106 -2.10 -7.53 -4.97
N TRP A 107 -1.68 -6.47 -4.30
CA TRP A 107 -1.19 -5.25 -4.92
C TRP A 107 0.18 -4.95 -4.34
N ARG A 108 1.17 -4.65 -5.19
CA ARG A 108 2.57 -4.56 -4.77
C ARG A 108 3.21 -3.23 -5.14
N ALA A 109 4.08 -2.76 -4.27
CA ALA A 109 5.04 -1.69 -4.56
C ALA A 109 6.42 -2.09 -4.04
N HIS A 110 7.47 -1.67 -4.75
CA HIS A 110 8.85 -2.03 -4.43
C HIS A 110 9.68 -0.80 -4.10
N LEU A 111 10.45 -0.86 -3.02
CA LEU A 111 11.46 0.14 -2.69
C LEU A 111 12.81 -0.55 -2.57
N ALA A 112 13.88 0.08 -3.06
CA ALA A 112 15.24 -0.25 -2.69
C ALA A 112 15.79 0.88 -1.82
N PRO A 113 15.70 0.79 -0.48
CA PRO A 113 16.02 1.91 0.41
C PRO A 113 17.48 2.33 0.23
N ASP A 114 17.73 3.60 -0.04
CA ASP A 114 19.07 4.14 -0.25
C ASP A 114 19.75 4.60 1.05
N LYS A 115 19.07 4.41 2.19
CA LYS A 115 19.52 4.83 3.51
C LYS A 115 19.17 3.78 4.54
N THR A 116 20.11 3.51 5.45
CA THR A 116 19.87 2.70 6.65
C THR A 116 19.05 3.49 7.67
N GLY A 117 18.30 2.78 8.50
CA GLY A 117 17.40 3.37 9.49
C GLY A 117 15.96 2.95 9.25
N ARG A 118 15.04 3.53 10.03
CA ARG A 118 13.62 3.20 9.90
C ARG A 118 12.99 3.95 8.73
N TRP A 119 12.19 3.21 7.99
CA TRP A 119 11.32 3.73 6.95
C TRP A 119 9.86 3.55 7.35
N THR A 120 9.05 4.54 7.03
CA THR A 120 7.59 4.49 7.16
C THR A 120 6.96 4.49 5.77
N TYR A 121 5.71 4.02 5.67
CA TYR A 121 4.98 4.04 4.42
C TYR A 121 3.54 4.54 4.61
N ARG A 122 2.98 5.12 3.55
CA ARG A 122 1.57 5.50 3.41
C ARG A 122 1.06 5.02 2.07
N ILE A 123 -0.14 4.43 2.05
CA ILE A 123 -0.75 3.91 0.83
C ILE A 123 -1.94 4.80 0.47
N SER A 124 -1.97 5.29 -0.76
CA SER A 124 -3.14 5.88 -1.39
C SER A 124 -3.65 4.91 -2.44
N PHE A 125 -4.93 4.56 -2.38
CA PHE A 125 -5.55 3.64 -3.32
C PHE A 125 -6.86 4.24 -3.83
N VAL A 126 -6.99 4.36 -5.15
CA VAL A 126 -8.15 4.95 -5.81
C VAL A 126 -8.68 3.95 -6.84
N SER A 127 -10.00 3.91 -6.97
CA SER A 127 -10.79 3.04 -7.86
C SER A 127 -11.90 3.86 -8.51
#